data_AF-A0A034VW77-F1
#
_entry.id   AF-A0A034VW77-F1
#
_cell.length_a   1.000
_cell.length_b   1.000
_cell.length_c   1.000
_cell.angle_alpha   90.00
_cell.angle_beta   90.00
_cell.angle_gamma   90.00
#
_symmetry.space_group_name_H-M   'P 1'
#
loop_
_entity.id
_entity.type
_entity.pdbx_description
1 polymer ?
#
loop_
_entity_poly.entity_id
_entity_poly.type
_entity_poly.pdbx_seq_one_letter_code
_entity_poly.pdbx_strand_id
1 'polypeptide(L)'
;MDHHCPWVNNCVNFTNYKYFVLFLGYALLYCLYVALTSLEYFIRFWRGDLNGGMGRFNIVFLFFVSIMFAISLVSLFGYHVYLTLMNRTTLEAFRAPIFRIGGPDKNGFNLGKYANFQEVFGDNWKLWFLPVYTSVGDGLTYTTQKQHQMQSYDSMGDTTQRTSQHELLREDDTLPLNMTGAAVGSVSAASTATVKSVGAGVNGMVAVIPVQPAQPVEATTPAATDIEVLVVPTMDTANGNVIINMRDLESRNDEQQQQRNNQNV
;
A
#
# COMPACT_ATOMS: atom_id res chain seq x y z
N MET A 1 5.32 -2.65 0.84
CA MET A 1 5.58 -4.11 0.74
C MET A 1 4.27 -4.82 1.04
N ASP A 2 3.98 -5.93 0.35
CA ASP A 2 2.77 -6.70 0.61
C ASP A 2 3.03 -7.84 1.61
N HIS A 3 3.89 -8.80 1.25
CA HIS A 3 4.31 -9.90 2.12
C HIS A 3 5.60 -10.56 1.61
N HIS A 4 6.24 -11.40 2.42
CA HIS A 4 7.26 -12.33 1.94
C HIS A 4 6.59 -13.65 1.55
N CYS A 5 6.78 -14.09 0.31
CA CYS A 5 6.14 -15.31 -0.21
C CYS A 5 7.20 -16.41 -0.37
N PRO A 6 7.17 -17.46 0.49
CA PRO A 6 8.13 -18.55 0.42
C PRO A 6 8.06 -19.32 -0.91
N TRP A 7 6.88 -19.39 -1.52
CA TRP A 7 6.63 -20.16 -2.76
C TRP A 7 7.35 -19.58 -3.99
N VAL A 8 7.58 -18.27 -4.01
CA VAL A 8 8.37 -17.59 -5.05
C VAL A 8 9.77 -17.21 -4.58
N ASN A 9 10.12 -17.59 -3.34
CA ASN A 9 11.37 -17.26 -2.66
C ASN A 9 11.74 -15.77 -2.77
N ASN A 10 10.74 -14.89 -2.66
CA ASN A 10 10.94 -13.44 -2.83
C ASN A 10 9.86 -12.65 -2.08
N CYS A 11 10.16 -11.38 -1.79
CA CYS A 11 9.19 -10.43 -1.28
C CYS A 11 8.27 -9.95 -2.41
N VAL A 12 6.97 -9.91 -2.12
CA VAL A 12 5.96 -9.27 -2.98
C VAL A 12 5.83 -7.81 -2.54
N ASN A 13 6.05 -6.89 -3.47
CA ASN A 13 6.07 -5.45 -3.26
C ASN A 13 5.64 -4.72 -4.56
N PHE A 14 5.74 -3.40 -4.57
CA PHE A 14 5.31 -2.54 -5.68
C PHE A 14 5.80 -3.00 -7.07
N THR A 15 7.06 -3.44 -7.20
CA THR A 15 7.65 -3.74 -8.52
C THR A 15 7.19 -5.08 -9.11
N ASN A 16 6.72 -6.00 -8.27
CA ASN A 16 6.33 -7.35 -8.69
C ASN A 16 4.90 -7.76 -8.30
N TYR A 17 4.13 -6.89 -7.65
CA TYR A 17 2.77 -7.19 -7.21
C TYR A 17 1.86 -7.61 -8.38
N LYS A 18 1.92 -6.90 -9.51
CA LYS A 18 1.18 -7.27 -10.73
C LYS A 18 1.52 -8.69 -11.18
N TYR A 19 2.80 -9.05 -11.22
CA TYR A 19 3.23 -10.39 -11.63
C TYR A 19 2.72 -11.47 -10.68
N PHE A 20 2.69 -11.18 -9.38
CA PHE A 20 2.15 -12.09 -8.39
C PHE A 20 0.65 -12.33 -8.58
N VAL A 21 -0.15 -11.28 -8.78
CA VAL A 21 -1.60 -11.42 -9.04
C VAL A 21 -1.85 -12.20 -10.34
N LEU A 22 -1.08 -11.93 -11.40
CA LEU A 22 -1.15 -12.70 -12.65
C LEU A 22 -0.73 -14.16 -12.47
N PHE A 23 0.34 -14.42 -11.72
CA PHE A 23 0.79 -15.76 -11.39
C PHE A 23 -0.32 -16.57 -10.68
N LEU A 24 -0.99 -15.99 -9.68
CA LEU A 24 -2.12 -16.62 -9.02
C LEU A 24 -3.28 -16.93 -9.98
N GLY A 25 -3.63 -15.97 -10.84
CA GLY A 25 -4.68 -16.15 -11.84
C GLY A 25 -4.36 -17.24 -12.85
N TYR A 26 -3.14 -17.26 -13.40
CA TYR A 26 -2.70 -18.28 -14.35
C TYR A 26 -2.53 -19.66 -13.71
N ALA A 27 -2.03 -19.73 -12.48
CA ALA A 27 -1.97 -20.99 -11.74
C ALA A 27 -3.37 -21.56 -11.51
N LEU A 28 -4.34 -20.71 -11.14
CA LEU A 28 -5.73 -21.11 -10.98
C LEU A 28 -6.31 -21.64 -12.29
N LEU A 29 -6.15 -20.91 -13.40
CA LEU A 29 -6.61 -21.34 -14.72
C LEU A 29 -5.98 -22.67 -15.14
N TYR A 30 -4.68 -22.86 -14.88
CA TYR A 30 -3.99 -24.11 -15.16
C TYR A 30 -4.56 -25.26 -14.32
N CYS A 31 -4.72 -25.08 -13.00
CA CYS A 31 -5.31 -26.11 -12.14
C CYS A 31 -6.74 -26.46 -12.56
N LEU A 32 -7.57 -25.48 -12.92
CA LEU A 32 -8.92 -25.72 -13.43
C LEU A 32 -8.91 -26.45 -14.77
N TYR A 33 -8.04 -26.06 -15.71
CA TYR A 33 -7.88 -26.75 -16.98
C TYR A 33 -7.49 -28.22 -16.78
N VAL A 34 -6.52 -28.49 -15.91
CA VAL A 34 -6.06 -29.84 -15.57
C VAL A 34 -7.19 -30.63 -14.90
N ALA A 35 -7.93 -30.04 -13.96
CA ALA A 35 -9.05 -30.70 -13.29
C ALA A 35 -10.19 -31.05 -14.27
N LEU A 36 -10.56 -30.11 -15.15
CA LEU A 36 -11.65 -30.30 -16.11
C LEU A 36 -11.31 -31.32 -17.19
N THR A 37 -10.07 -31.30 -17.70
CA THR A 37 -9.61 -32.27 -18.72
C THR A 37 -9.40 -33.66 -18.13
N SER A 38 -8.93 -33.77 -16.88
CA SER A 38 -8.78 -35.07 -16.19
C SER A 38 -10.10 -35.63 -15.63
N LEU A 39 -11.16 -34.82 -15.49
CA LEU A 39 -12.47 -35.26 -14.99
C LEU A 39 -13.08 -36.38 -15.84
N GLU A 40 -12.99 -36.32 -17.17
CA GLU A 40 -13.50 -37.38 -18.04
C GLU A 40 -12.81 -38.72 -17.72
N TYR A 41 -11.49 -38.71 -17.65
CA TYR A 41 -10.70 -39.91 -17.34
C TYR A 41 -10.93 -40.39 -15.91
N PHE A 42 -11.13 -39.50 -14.95
CA PHE A 42 -11.52 -39.85 -13.59
C PHE A 42 -12.86 -40.59 -13.57
N ILE A 43 -13.86 -40.11 -14.32
CA ILE A 43 -15.17 -40.80 -14.42
C ILE A 43 -15.02 -42.17 -15.06
N ARG A 44 -14.24 -42.29 -16.14
CA ARG A 44 -14.01 -43.57 -16.82
C ARG A 44 -13.24 -44.57 -15.96
N PHE A 45 -12.34 -44.08 -15.08
CA PHE A 45 -11.66 -44.90 -14.08
C PHE A 45 -12.65 -45.57 -13.12
N TRP A 46 -13.59 -44.79 -12.56
CA TRP A 46 -14.60 -45.31 -11.63
C TRP A 46 -15.66 -46.19 -12.29
N ARG A 47 -15.90 -46.03 -13.60
CA ARG A 47 -16.78 -46.92 -14.38
C ARG A 47 -16.14 -48.26 -14.74
N GLY A 48 -14.83 -48.42 -14.56
CA GLY A 48 -14.11 -49.63 -14.96
C GLY A 48 -13.80 -49.70 -16.47
N ASP A 49 -14.00 -48.62 -17.21
CA ASP A 49 -13.85 -48.56 -18.68
C ASP A 49 -12.40 -48.26 -19.14
N LEU A 50 -11.48 -48.02 -18.20
CA LEU A 50 -10.08 -47.72 -18.50
C LEU A 50 -9.21 -48.99 -18.41
N ASN A 51 -8.88 -49.54 -19.58
CA ASN A 51 -7.85 -50.57 -19.72
C ASN A 51 -6.46 -49.91 -19.76
N GLY A 52 -5.74 -49.88 -18.64
CA GLY A 52 -4.40 -49.30 -18.59
C GLY A 52 -3.64 -49.64 -17.31
N GLY A 53 -2.30 -49.77 -17.42
CA GLY A 53 -1.37 -50.06 -16.31
C GLY A 53 -1.15 -48.86 -15.37
N MET A 54 0.11 -48.55 -15.02
CA MET A 54 0.48 -47.53 -14.02
C MET A 54 -0.10 -46.12 -14.30
N GLY A 55 -0.38 -45.77 -15.56
CA GLY A 55 -0.98 -44.48 -15.94
C GLY A 55 -2.34 -44.18 -15.31
N ARG A 56 -3.09 -45.21 -14.88
CA ARG A 56 -4.41 -45.04 -14.23
C ARG A 56 -4.32 -44.29 -12.89
N PHE A 57 -3.26 -44.54 -12.12
CA PHE A 57 -3.08 -43.91 -10.81
C PHE A 57 -2.62 -42.46 -10.94
N ASN A 58 -1.82 -42.16 -11.97
CA ASN A 58 -1.33 -40.80 -12.23
C ASN A 58 -2.49 -39.85 -12.55
N ILE A 59 -3.48 -40.30 -13.32
CA ILE A 59 -4.65 -39.48 -13.68
C ILE A 59 -5.47 -39.13 -12.44
N VAL A 60 -5.74 -40.12 -11.58
CA VAL A 60 -6.50 -39.92 -10.34
C VAL A 60 -5.74 -38.98 -9.39
N PHE A 61 -4.44 -39.20 -9.22
CA PHE A 61 -3.57 -38.35 -8.41
C PHE A 61 -3.57 -36.90 -8.91
N LEU A 62 -3.38 -36.72 -10.21
CA LEU A 62 -3.37 -35.41 -10.85
C LEU A 62 -4.71 -34.68 -10.70
N PHE A 63 -5.84 -35.38 -10.81
CA PHE A 63 -7.16 -34.80 -10.56
C PHE A 63 -7.29 -34.26 -9.13
N PHE A 64 -6.96 -35.07 -8.11
CA PHE A 64 -7.04 -34.64 -6.71
C PHE A 64 -6.09 -33.48 -6.38
N VAL A 65 -4.85 -33.56 -6.83
CA VAL A 65 -3.85 -32.49 -6.61
C VAL A 65 -4.32 -31.19 -7.28
N SER A 66 -4.82 -31.26 -8.52
CA SER A 66 -5.29 -30.09 -9.25
C SER A 66 -6.46 -29.38 -8.55
N ILE A 67 -7.45 -30.12 -8.03
CA ILE A 67 -8.59 -29.55 -7.31
C ILE A 67 -8.15 -28.98 -5.95
N MET A 68 -7.28 -29.68 -5.21
CA MET A 68 -6.76 -29.20 -3.94
C MET A 68 -6.09 -27.83 -4.10
N PHE A 69 -5.19 -27.70 -5.08
CA PHE A 69 -4.56 -26.43 -5.39
C PHE A 69 -5.54 -25.39 -5.93
N ALA A 70 -6.49 -25.79 -6.80
CA ALA A 70 -7.50 -24.87 -7.32
C ALA A 70 -8.31 -24.20 -6.19
N ILE A 71 -8.76 -24.97 -5.19
CA ILE A 71 -9.52 -24.43 -4.05
C ILE A 71 -8.68 -23.42 -3.27
N SER A 72 -7.42 -23.75 -2.96
CA SER A 72 -6.51 -22.83 -2.26
C SER A 72 -6.18 -21.58 -3.09
N LEU A 73 -6.06 -21.72 -4.41
CA LEU A 73 -5.77 -20.60 -5.30
C LEU A 73 -6.99 -19.69 -5.49
N VAL A 74 -8.22 -20.22 -5.50
CA VAL A 74 -9.44 -19.40 -5.55
C VAL A 74 -9.51 -18.45 -4.37
N SER A 75 -9.26 -18.92 -3.15
CA SER A 75 -9.32 -18.07 -1.96
C SER A 75 -8.22 -17.02 -1.94
N LEU A 76 -6.98 -17.40 -2.26
CA LEU A 76 -5.84 -16.48 -2.29
C LEU A 76 -5.98 -15.45 -3.42
N PHE A 77 -6.32 -15.88 -4.64
CA PHE A 77 -6.53 -14.99 -5.77
C PHE A 77 -7.70 -14.04 -5.51
N GLY A 78 -8.84 -14.55 -5.02
CA GLY A 78 -10.00 -13.72 -4.68
C GLY A 78 -9.68 -12.66 -3.63
N TYR A 79 -8.89 -13.02 -2.61
CA TYR A 79 -8.44 -12.08 -1.59
C TYR A 79 -7.55 -10.98 -2.19
N HIS A 80 -6.57 -11.32 -3.02
CA HIS A 80 -5.70 -10.31 -3.66
C HIS A 80 -6.43 -9.45 -4.69
N VAL A 81 -7.43 -9.99 -5.39
CA VAL A 81 -8.33 -9.19 -6.23
C VAL A 81 -9.09 -8.18 -5.38
N TYR A 82 -9.65 -8.59 -4.24
CA TYR A 82 -10.32 -7.68 -3.31
C TYR A 82 -9.37 -6.58 -2.79
N LEU A 83 -8.16 -6.95 -2.36
CA LEU A 83 -7.13 -6.01 -1.90
C LEU A 83 -6.77 -4.98 -2.98
N THR A 84 -6.56 -5.43 -4.21
CA THR A 84 -6.27 -4.58 -5.36
C THR A 84 -7.42 -3.59 -5.62
N LEU A 85 -8.67 -4.05 -5.55
CA LEU A 85 -9.85 -3.19 -5.74
C LEU A 85 -10.04 -2.16 -4.61
N MET A 86 -9.49 -2.41 -3.42
CA MET A 86 -9.57 -1.51 -2.27
C MET A 86 -8.31 -0.66 -2.07
N ASN A 87 -7.30 -0.84 -2.93
CA ASN A 87 -5.96 -0.27 -2.81
C ASN A 87 -5.35 -0.48 -1.41
N ARG A 88 -5.23 -1.74 -1.03
CA ARG A 88 -4.64 -2.13 0.25
C ARG A 88 -3.65 -3.24 0.03
N THR A 89 -2.52 -3.16 0.71
CA THR A 89 -1.64 -4.32 0.90
C THR A 89 -2.21 -5.26 1.96
N THR A 90 -1.72 -6.49 1.98
CA THR A 90 -2.02 -7.48 3.03
C THR A 90 -1.70 -6.91 4.42
N LEU A 91 -0.58 -6.21 4.59
CA LEU A 91 -0.21 -5.56 5.86
C LEU A 91 -1.22 -4.50 6.27
N GLU A 92 -1.66 -3.65 5.35
CA GLU A 92 -2.65 -2.60 5.62
C GLU A 92 -4.05 -3.16 5.92
N ALA A 93 -4.36 -4.33 5.37
CA ALA A 93 -5.61 -5.02 5.68
C ALA A 93 -5.66 -5.46 7.16
N PHE A 94 -4.54 -5.97 7.69
CA PHE A 94 -4.39 -6.33 9.10
C PHE A 94 -4.27 -5.11 10.02
N ARG A 95 -3.44 -4.13 9.64
CA ARG A 95 -3.20 -2.93 10.44
C ARG A 95 -3.41 -1.69 9.59
N ALA A 96 -4.45 -0.93 9.91
CA ALA A 96 -4.77 0.31 9.20
C ALA A 96 -3.58 1.30 9.26
N PRO A 97 -3.20 1.93 8.14
CA PRO A 97 -2.19 2.99 8.15
C PRO A 97 -2.71 4.19 8.95
N ILE A 98 -1.80 4.83 9.69
CA ILE A 98 -2.12 5.98 10.54
C ILE A 98 -1.74 7.24 9.79
N PHE A 99 -2.74 8.06 9.46
CA PHE A 99 -2.51 9.34 8.82
C PHE A 99 -2.38 10.45 9.86
N ARG A 100 -1.55 11.45 9.57
CA ARG A 100 -1.31 12.62 10.46
C ARG A 100 -2.60 13.34 10.83
N ILE A 101 -3.58 13.35 9.92
CA ILE A 101 -4.87 14.01 10.08
C ILE A 101 -5.96 12.96 9.90
N GLY A 102 -6.63 12.59 10.99
CA GLY A 102 -7.76 11.66 10.98
C GLY A 102 -7.49 10.28 11.60
N GLY A 103 -6.26 9.99 12.03
CA GLY A 103 -5.95 8.73 12.73
C GLY A 103 -5.85 7.51 11.80
N PRO A 104 -6.13 6.30 12.31
CA PRO A 104 -6.09 5.06 11.52
C PRO A 104 -7.21 5.04 10.46
N ASP A 105 -6.85 4.89 9.19
CA ASP A 105 -7.82 4.84 8.09
C ASP A 105 -7.47 3.73 7.09
N LYS A 106 -8.33 2.73 6.95
CA LYS A 106 -8.13 1.64 5.98
C LYS A 106 -8.39 2.07 4.53
N ASN A 107 -9.10 3.17 4.32
CA ASN A 107 -9.44 3.67 2.99
C ASN A 107 -8.55 4.83 2.54
N GLY A 108 -7.50 5.17 3.28
CA GLY A 108 -6.72 6.37 3.01
C GLY A 108 -6.05 6.42 1.63
N PHE A 109 -5.85 5.27 0.96
CA PHE A 109 -5.34 5.16 -0.41
C PHE A 109 -6.41 4.75 -1.43
N ASN A 110 -7.68 4.61 -1.04
CA ASN A 110 -8.73 4.15 -1.93
C ASN A 110 -9.22 5.29 -2.84
N LEU A 111 -8.93 5.19 -4.14
CA LEU A 111 -9.28 6.16 -5.19
C LEU A 111 -10.56 5.76 -5.96
N GLY A 112 -11.13 4.59 -5.65
CA GLY A 112 -12.23 3.97 -6.38
C GLY A 112 -11.77 2.72 -7.14
N LYS A 113 -12.65 1.72 -7.24
CA LYS A 113 -12.29 0.36 -7.70
C LYS A 113 -11.51 0.31 -9.03
N TYR A 114 -11.92 1.13 -10.00
CA TYR A 114 -11.28 1.17 -11.32
C TYR A 114 -9.91 1.87 -11.26
N ALA A 115 -9.83 3.03 -10.63
CA ALA A 115 -8.57 3.77 -10.44
C ALA A 115 -7.55 2.94 -9.65
N ASN A 116 -7.98 2.28 -8.57
CA ASN A 116 -7.14 1.37 -7.78
C ASN A 116 -6.60 0.20 -8.63
N PHE A 117 -7.44 -0.35 -9.50
CA PHE A 117 -7.01 -1.42 -10.40
C PHE A 117 -6.01 -0.91 -11.44
N GLN A 118 -6.20 0.31 -11.97
CA GLN A 118 -5.26 0.94 -12.88
C GLN A 118 -3.92 1.26 -12.22
N GLU A 119 -3.85 1.55 -10.92
CA GLU A 119 -2.56 1.75 -10.25
C GLU A 119 -1.66 0.50 -10.34
N VAL A 120 -2.24 -0.70 -10.35
CA VAL A 120 -1.50 -1.97 -10.45
C VAL A 120 -1.34 -2.44 -11.90
N PHE A 121 -2.39 -2.34 -12.72
CA PHE A 121 -2.42 -2.93 -14.07
C PHE A 121 -2.15 -1.92 -15.18
N GLY A 122 -2.14 -0.62 -14.88
CA GLY A 122 -1.98 0.47 -15.83
C GLY A 122 -3.24 0.74 -16.66
N ASP A 123 -3.18 1.77 -17.51
CA ASP A 123 -4.33 2.23 -18.31
C ASP A 123 -4.61 1.34 -19.53
N ASN A 124 -3.58 0.70 -20.07
CA ASN A 124 -3.67 -0.08 -21.28
C ASN A 124 -4.24 -1.48 -21.00
N TRP A 125 -5.55 -1.65 -21.22
CA TRP A 125 -6.27 -2.91 -20.97
C TRP A 125 -5.66 -4.14 -21.66
N LYS A 126 -5.05 -3.98 -22.84
CA LYS A 126 -4.38 -5.06 -23.58
C LYS A 126 -3.18 -5.65 -22.83
N LEU A 127 -2.55 -4.85 -21.97
CA LEU A 127 -1.37 -5.26 -21.20
C LEU A 127 -1.73 -5.80 -19.82
N TRP A 128 -3.01 -5.82 -19.45
CA TRP A 128 -3.44 -6.26 -18.12
C TRP A 128 -3.09 -7.72 -17.87
N PHE A 129 -3.32 -8.58 -18.86
CA PHE A 129 -3.04 -10.02 -18.76
C PHE A 129 -1.56 -10.35 -19.03
N LEU A 130 -0.78 -9.41 -19.58
CA LEU A 130 0.61 -9.67 -19.89
C LEU A 130 1.51 -9.39 -18.68
N PRO A 131 2.51 -10.25 -18.41
CA PRO A 131 3.50 -10.05 -17.35
C PRO A 131 4.55 -9.01 -17.78
N VAL A 132 4.08 -7.80 -18.07
CA VAL A 132 4.89 -6.62 -18.37
C VAL A 132 4.66 -5.57 -17.29
N TYR A 133 5.69 -4.80 -16.95
CA TYR A 133 5.59 -3.76 -15.95
C TYR A 133 4.70 -2.62 -16.47
N THR A 134 3.58 -2.37 -15.80
CA THR A 134 2.64 -1.28 -16.13
C THR A 134 2.05 -0.63 -14.89
N SER A 135 2.58 -0.92 -13.70
CA SER A 135 2.15 -0.27 -12.46
C SER A 135 2.44 1.22 -12.53
N VAL A 136 1.53 2.04 -12.00
CA VAL A 136 1.65 3.49 -11.98
C VAL A 136 2.32 3.94 -10.68
N GLY A 137 3.16 4.97 -10.75
CA GLY A 137 3.84 5.55 -9.59
C GLY A 137 5.31 5.13 -9.45
N ASP A 138 5.97 5.65 -8.42
CA ASP A 138 7.38 5.39 -8.10
C ASP A 138 7.57 4.34 -6.99
N GLY A 139 6.47 3.92 -6.36
CA GLY A 139 6.47 3.00 -5.23
C GLY A 139 6.88 3.63 -3.89
N LEU A 140 7.19 4.93 -3.87
CA LEU A 140 7.60 5.71 -2.70
C LEU A 140 6.47 6.64 -2.24
N THR A 141 5.75 7.23 -3.19
CA THR A 141 4.65 8.16 -2.96
C THR A 141 3.37 7.62 -3.60
N TYR A 142 2.27 7.73 -2.86
CA TYR A 142 0.96 7.22 -3.26
C TYR A 142 -0.09 8.30 -3.06
N THR A 143 -1.02 8.41 -4.01
CA THR A 143 -2.11 9.38 -3.93
C THR A 143 -3.07 8.96 -2.82
N THR A 144 -3.40 9.90 -1.92
CA THR A 144 -4.38 9.64 -0.87
C THR A 144 -5.79 9.96 -1.35
N GLN A 145 -6.79 9.32 -0.74
CA GLN A 145 -8.21 9.56 -1.01
C GLN A 145 -8.56 11.06 -0.88
N LYS A 146 -8.06 11.74 0.15
CA LYS A 146 -8.31 13.18 0.37
C LYS A 146 -7.74 14.02 -0.77
N GLN A 147 -6.53 13.73 -1.22
CA GLN A 147 -5.89 14.44 -2.33
C GLN A 147 -6.65 14.21 -3.65
N HIS A 148 -7.04 12.97 -3.92
CA HIS A 148 -7.82 12.62 -5.10
C HIS A 148 -9.21 13.29 -5.11
N GLN A 149 -9.85 13.39 -3.95
CA GLN A 149 -11.14 14.08 -3.83
C GLN A 149 -11.01 15.59 -4.10
N MET A 150 -9.94 16.24 -3.64
CA MET A 150 -9.68 17.65 -3.94
C MET A 150 -9.43 17.88 -5.44
N GLN A 151 -8.58 17.05 -6.07
CA GLN A 151 -8.29 17.14 -7.50
C GLN A 151 -9.53 16.93 -8.37
N SER A 152 -10.40 15.98 -7.99
CA SER A 152 -11.66 15.74 -8.69
C SER A 152 -12.61 16.93 -8.60
N TYR A 153 -12.65 17.61 -7.45
CA TYR A 153 -13.46 18.82 -7.25
C TYR A 153 -12.97 20.00 -8.08
N ASP A 154 -11.66 20.26 -8.10
CA ASP A 154 -11.06 21.36 -8.88
C ASP A 154 -11.29 21.18 -10.39
N SER A 155 -11.27 19.93 -10.87
CA SER A 155 -11.54 19.59 -12.27
C SER A 155 -13.00 19.86 -12.69
N MET A 156 -13.94 19.82 -11.74
CA MET A 156 -15.36 20.12 -11.98
C MET A 156 -15.66 21.63 -11.95
N GLY A 157 -14.80 22.43 -11.30
CA GLY A 157 -14.96 23.88 -11.12
C GLY A 157 -14.66 24.73 -12.37
N ASP A 158 -13.99 24.18 -13.40
CA ASP A 158 -13.54 24.93 -14.58
C ASP A 158 -14.58 25.06 -15.71
N THR A 159 -15.86 24.76 -15.43
CA THR A 159 -16.93 24.89 -16.44
C THR A 159 -17.44 26.33 -16.61
N THR A 160 -16.98 27.29 -15.79
CA THR A 160 -17.58 28.64 -15.71
C THR A 160 -16.87 29.71 -16.57
N GLN A 161 -15.77 29.41 -17.27
CA GLN A 161 -15.06 30.38 -18.10
C GLN A 161 -15.10 30.15 -19.62
N ARG A 162 -15.87 29.17 -20.12
CA ARG A 162 -15.99 28.95 -21.57
C ARG A 162 -17.10 29.74 -22.26
N THR A 163 -18.07 30.26 -21.51
CA THR A 163 -19.20 31.02 -22.06
C THR A 163 -18.93 32.52 -22.16
N SER A 164 -17.99 33.07 -21.39
CA SER A 164 -17.73 34.52 -21.35
C SER A 164 -16.75 35.05 -22.40
N GLN A 165 -16.04 34.19 -23.15
CA GLN A 165 -15.17 34.64 -24.25
C GLN A 165 -15.87 34.71 -25.62
N HIS A 166 -17.01 34.03 -25.80
CA HIS A 166 -17.72 34.03 -27.09
C HIS A 166 -18.78 35.15 -27.21
N GLU A 167 -19.00 35.92 -26.14
CA GLU A 167 -19.98 37.01 -26.10
C GLU A 167 -19.33 38.41 -26.23
N LEU A 168 -18.01 38.51 -26.16
CA LEU A 168 -17.27 39.79 -26.28
C LEU A 168 -16.79 40.13 -27.70
N LEU A 169 -17.11 39.32 -28.71
CA LEU A 169 -16.78 39.59 -30.12
C LEU A 169 -17.99 40.01 -30.97
N ARG A 170 -19.10 40.42 -30.34
CA ARG A 170 -20.35 40.70 -31.06
C ARG A 170 -21.00 42.06 -30.82
N GLU A 171 -20.36 42.96 -30.08
CA GLU A 171 -20.81 44.35 -29.93
C GLU A 171 -19.68 45.33 -30.26
N ASP A 172 -19.42 45.56 -31.54
CA ASP A 172 -18.82 46.83 -31.98
C ASP A 172 -19.02 47.02 -33.50
N ASP A 173 -20.29 47.18 -33.90
CA ASP A 173 -20.66 47.83 -35.15
C ASP A 173 -21.67 48.92 -34.80
N THR A 174 -21.19 50.16 -34.56
CA THR A 174 -21.78 51.43 -35.08
C THR A 174 -21.07 52.65 -34.47
N LEU A 175 -20.26 53.32 -35.30
CA LEU A 175 -19.70 54.67 -35.07
C LEU A 175 -20.80 55.75 -35.11
N PRO A 176 -20.57 56.96 -34.57
CA PRO A 176 -19.99 58.00 -35.44
C PRO A 176 -18.95 58.96 -34.81
N LEU A 177 -18.02 59.34 -35.69
CA LEU A 177 -17.09 60.48 -35.76
C LEU A 177 -17.34 61.71 -34.86
N ASN A 178 -16.29 62.21 -34.19
CA ASN A 178 -15.72 63.55 -34.45
C ASN A 178 -14.32 63.73 -33.80
N MET A 179 -13.53 64.59 -34.43
CA MET A 179 -12.11 64.86 -34.33
C MET A 179 -11.65 65.63 -33.08
N THR A 180 -10.38 65.43 -32.70
CA THR A 180 -9.27 66.42 -32.64
C THR A 180 -8.32 66.13 -31.46
N GLY A 181 -7.03 66.37 -31.66
CA GLY A 181 -6.13 66.81 -30.58
C GLY A 181 -5.04 65.83 -30.15
N ALA A 182 -3.80 66.25 -30.34
CA ALA A 182 -2.54 65.58 -30.03
C ALA A 182 -2.14 65.59 -28.54
N ALA A 183 -0.96 65.01 -28.27
CA ALA A 183 -0.09 65.06 -27.08
C ALA A 183 -0.24 63.85 -26.12
N VAL A 184 0.73 62.93 -26.02
CA VAL A 184 2.05 63.03 -25.36
C VAL A 184 1.96 63.54 -23.92
N GLY A 185 2.33 62.70 -22.95
CA GLY A 185 2.55 63.16 -21.58
C GLY A 185 2.53 62.07 -20.51
N SER A 186 3.68 61.46 -20.29
CA SER A 186 4.08 60.88 -19.00
C SER A 186 3.93 61.90 -17.87
N VAL A 187 3.35 61.56 -16.72
CA VAL A 187 3.89 61.94 -15.39
C VAL A 187 3.35 61.02 -14.28
N SER A 188 4.29 60.57 -13.47
CA SER A 188 4.14 60.14 -12.07
C SER A 188 3.40 61.18 -11.22
N ALA A 189 2.56 60.72 -10.28
CA ALA A 189 2.40 61.40 -8.99
C ALA A 189 1.83 60.43 -7.95
N ALA A 190 2.61 60.24 -6.90
CA ALA A 190 2.17 59.68 -5.64
C ALA A 190 1.18 60.62 -4.92
N SER A 191 0.22 60.05 -4.18
CA SER A 191 -0.25 60.63 -2.91
C SER A 191 -1.08 59.64 -2.09
N THR A 192 -0.55 59.33 -0.91
CA THR A 192 -1.19 59.54 0.39
C THR A 192 -2.39 58.66 0.79
N ALA A 193 -2.03 57.62 1.55
CA ALA A 193 -2.60 57.19 2.83
C ALA A 193 -4.10 57.40 3.14
N THR A 194 -4.79 56.31 3.47
CA THR A 194 -5.72 56.28 4.60
C THR A 194 -5.66 54.93 5.30
N VAL A 195 -5.19 54.95 6.55
CA VAL A 195 -5.20 53.86 7.52
C VAL A 195 -6.63 53.70 8.05
N LYS A 196 -7.12 52.46 8.13
CA LYS A 196 -8.20 52.09 9.06
C LYS A 196 -7.78 50.84 9.84
N SER A 197 -7.38 51.10 11.08
CA SER A 197 -7.16 50.13 12.14
C SER A 197 -8.50 49.61 12.68
N VAL A 198 -8.61 48.29 12.85
CA VAL A 198 -9.46 47.69 13.89
C VAL A 198 -8.66 46.55 14.52
N GLY A 199 -8.29 46.73 15.78
CA GLY A 199 -7.68 45.70 16.61
C GLY A 199 -8.73 45.04 17.52
N ALA A 200 -8.55 43.75 17.74
CA ALA A 200 -8.97 42.95 18.90
C ALA A 200 -8.25 41.60 18.70
N GLY A 201 -7.25 41.20 19.50
CA GLY A 201 -7.33 40.89 20.92
C GLY A 201 -6.68 39.52 21.07
N VAL A 202 -5.38 39.50 21.40
CA VAL A 202 -4.59 38.28 21.60
C VAL A 202 -4.82 37.81 23.05
N ASN A 203 -5.43 36.63 23.23
CA ASN A 203 -5.37 35.89 24.48
C ASN A 203 -4.86 34.48 24.18
N GLY A 204 -3.60 34.25 24.53
CA GLY A 204 -2.98 32.94 24.49
C GLY A 204 -3.49 32.04 25.60
N MET A 205 -3.74 30.78 25.27
CA MET A 205 -3.96 29.71 26.24
C MET A 205 -2.97 28.59 25.92
N VAL A 206 -1.89 28.52 26.70
CA VAL A 206 -0.96 27.39 26.71
C VAL A 206 -1.55 26.35 27.65
N ALA A 207 -1.99 25.21 27.11
CA ALA A 207 -2.45 24.08 27.91
C ALA A 207 -1.24 23.23 28.33
N VAL A 208 -0.86 23.32 29.61
CA VAL A 208 0.10 22.41 30.25
C VAL A 208 -0.70 21.24 30.84
N ILE A 209 -0.50 20.03 30.30
CA ILE A 209 -1.08 18.79 30.85
C ILE A 209 -0.05 18.20 31.84
N PRO A 210 -0.37 18.06 33.15
CA PRO A 210 0.52 17.37 34.08
C PRO A 210 0.42 15.84 33.87
N VAL A 211 1.56 15.19 33.63
CA VAL A 211 1.67 13.72 33.64
C VAL A 211 1.99 13.26 35.06
N GLN A 212 1.10 12.46 35.64
CA GLN A 212 1.26 11.84 36.95
C GLN A 212 2.02 10.50 36.80
N PRO A 213 3.02 10.19 37.64
CA PRO A 213 3.74 8.91 37.52
C PRO A 213 2.86 7.74 37.98
N ALA A 214 2.83 6.69 37.16
CA ALA A 214 2.08 5.47 37.42
C ALA A 214 2.64 4.70 38.64
N GLN A 215 1.74 4.23 39.50
CA GLN A 215 2.04 3.31 40.60
C GLN A 215 2.24 1.88 40.05
N PRO A 216 3.18 1.07 40.59
CA PRO A 216 3.40 -0.28 40.10
C PRO A 216 2.29 -1.22 40.58
N VAL A 217 1.67 -1.93 39.65
CA VAL A 217 0.72 -3.02 39.92
C VAL A 217 1.50 -4.31 40.09
N GLU A 218 1.31 -4.94 41.25
CA GLU A 218 1.91 -6.20 41.68
C GLU A 218 1.43 -7.36 40.78
N ALA A 219 2.35 -7.99 40.05
CA ALA A 219 2.07 -9.15 39.21
C ALA A 219 2.59 -10.42 39.90
N THR A 220 1.69 -11.35 40.16
CA THR A 220 1.96 -12.66 40.74
C THR A 220 2.55 -13.59 39.66
N THR A 221 3.78 -14.08 39.85
CA THR A 221 4.40 -15.13 39.02
C THR A 221 4.41 -16.47 39.75
N PRO A 222 4.18 -17.61 39.06
CA PRO A 222 4.70 -18.90 39.49
C PRO A 222 5.95 -19.29 38.68
N ALA A 223 7.02 -19.55 39.44
CA ALA A 223 8.16 -20.43 39.23
C ALA A 223 8.70 -20.71 37.81
N ALA A 224 9.90 -20.18 37.52
CA ALA A 224 10.88 -20.85 36.68
C ALA A 224 12.30 -20.53 37.19
N THR A 225 13.06 -21.60 37.36
CA THR A 225 14.43 -21.77 37.88
C THR A 225 15.47 -20.71 37.50
N ASP A 226 16.22 -20.26 38.51
CA ASP A 226 17.37 -19.36 38.41
C ASP A 226 18.57 -19.98 37.64
N ILE A 227 19.05 -19.28 36.62
CA ILE A 227 20.45 -19.34 36.17
C ILE A 227 20.95 -17.90 36.17
N GLU A 228 21.79 -17.58 37.16
CA GLU A 228 22.38 -16.27 37.35
C GLU A 228 23.45 -16.03 36.27
N VAL A 229 23.16 -15.17 35.28
CA VAL A 229 24.14 -14.72 34.28
C VAL A 229 24.66 -13.35 34.72
N LEU A 230 25.86 -13.34 35.27
CA LEU A 230 26.58 -12.11 35.64
C LEU A 230 26.97 -11.34 34.37
N VAL A 231 26.14 -10.36 33.99
CA VAL A 231 26.46 -9.38 32.95
C VAL A 231 27.33 -8.31 33.58
N VAL A 232 28.60 -8.19 33.16
CA VAL A 232 29.45 -7.05 33.52
C VAL A 232 29.35 -6.03 32.37
N PRO A 233 28.53 -4.98 32.49
CA PRO A 233 28.49 -3.91 31.50
C PRO A 233 29.73 -3.02 31.66
N THR A 234 30.51 -2.83 30.59
CA THR A 234 31.49 -1.75 30.52
C THR A 234 30.75 -0.44 30.25
N MET A 235 30.80 0.49 31.21
CA MET A 235 30.22 1.83 31.05
C MET A 235 31.18 2.74 30.29
N ASP A 236 30.70 3.37 29.22
CA ASP A 236 31.33 4.54 28.61
C ASP A 236 30.75 5.82 29.24
N THR A 237 31.57 6.57 29.96
CA THR A 237 31.18 7.68 30.85
C THR A 237 30.87 9.00 30.15
N ALA A 238 30.70 9.03 28.83
CA ALA A 238 30.40 10.28 28.12
C ALA A 238 28.89 10.57 27.96
N ASN A 239 28.04 9.56 27.73
CA ASN A 239 26.66 9.80 27.27
C ASN A 239 25.57 8.89 27.88
N GLY A 240 25.87 8.07 28.90
CA GLY A 240 24.85 7.29 29.61
C GLY A 240 24.12 6.20 28.81
N ASN A 241 24.59 5.88 27.59
CA ASN A 241 24.05 4.79 26.78
C ASN A 241 24.72 3.46 27.13
N VAL A 242 23.91 2.42 27.34
CA VAL A 242 24.38 1.04 27.46
C VAL A 242 24.56 0.46 26.05
N ILE A 243 25.80 0.24 25.64
CA ILE A 243 26.10 -0.43 24.36
C ILE A 243 26.31 -1.92 24.64
N ILE A 244 25.35 -2.74 24.19
CA ILE A 244 25.50 -4.20 24.15
C ILE A 244 26.03 -4.55 22.78
N ASN A 245 27.27 -5.03 22.72
CA ASN A 245 27.93 -5.37 21.46
C ASN A 245 27.39 -6.71 20.93
N MET A 246 26.56 -6.68 19.88
CA MET A 246 25.93 -7.90 19.33
C MET A 246 26.90 -8.99 18.90
N ARG A 247 28.14 -8.64 18.51
CA ARG A 247 29.17 -9.63 18.14
C ARG A 247 29.59 -10.54 19.30
N ASP A 248 29.50 -10.05 20.53
CA ASP A 248 29.82 -10.85 21.72
C ASP A 248 28.65 -11.75 22.15
N LEU A 249 27.43 -11.48 21.64
CA LEU A 249 26.27 -12.35 21.85
C LEU A 249 26.21 -13.47 20.84
N GLU A 250 26.54 -13.20 19.57
CA GLU A 250 26.55 -14.23 18.51
C GLU A 250 27.64 -15.27 18.75
N SER A 251 28.87 -14.85 19.06
CA SER A 251 29.99 -15.78 19.32
C SER A 251 29.73 -16.72 20.50
N ARG A 252 29.02 -16.25 21.53
CA ARG A 252 28.72 -17.05 22.73
C ARG A 252 27.51 -17.96 22.56
N ASN A 253 26.57 -17.59 21.67
CA ASN A 253 25.47 -18.48 21.30
C ASN A 253 25.98 -19.68 20.48
N ASP A 254 26.96 -19.44 19.60
CA ASP A 254 27.65 -20.49 18.85
C ASP A 254 28.42 -21.45 19.78
N GLU A 255 29.13 -20.92 20.79
CA GLU A 255 29.81 -21.74 21.81
C GLU A 255 28.82 -22.60 22.62
N GLN A 256 27.66 -22.06 23.02
CA GLN A 256 26.64 -22.81 23.75
C GLN A 256 25.95 -23.88 22.89
N GLN A 257 25.83 -23.64 21.59
CA GLN A 257 25.26 -24.61 20.66
C GLN A 257 26.24 -25.75 20.38
N GLN A 258 27.53 -25.45 20.35
CA GLN A 258 28.58 -26.46 20.20
C GLN A 258 28.76 -27.31 21.47
N GLN A 259 28.63 -26.72 22.66
CA GLN A 259 28.62 -27.48 23.93
C GLN A 259 27.39 -28.39 24.06
N ARG A 260 26.20 -27.94 23.61
CA ARG A 260 24.99 -28.78 23.58
C ARG A 260 25.12 -29.98 22.64
N ASN A 261 25.80 -29.82 21.51
CA ASN A 261 26.01 -30.92 20.57
C ASN A 261 27.02 -31.96 21.10
N ASN A 262 28.01 -31.55 21.90
CA ASN A 262 28.98 -32.46 22.51
C ASN A 262 28.47 -33.23 23.73
N GLN A 263 27.36 -32.82 24.37
CA GLN A 263 26.76 -33.55 25.48
C GLN A 263 25.77 -34.64 25.06
N ASN A 264 25.43 -34.72 23.76
CA ASN A 264 24.48 -35.69 23.20
C ASN A 264 25.16 -36.81 22.38
N VAL A 265 26.48 -37.04 22.59
CA VAL A 265 27.26 -38.16 22.02
C VAL A 265 27.78 -39.06 23.14
#